data_AF-A0A963KX97-F1
#
_entry.id   AF-A0A963KX97-F1
#
_cell.length_a   1.000
_cell.length_b   1.000
_cell.length_c   1.000
_cell.angle_alpha   90.00
_cell.angle_beta   90.00
_cell.angle_gamma   90.00
#
_symmetry.space_group_name_H-M   'P 1'
#
loop_
_entity.id
_entity.type
_entity.pdbx_description
1 polymer ?
#
loop_
_entity_poly.entity_id
_entity_poly.type
_entity_poly.pdbx_seq_one_letter_code
_entity_poly.pdbx_strand_id
1 'polypeptide(L)'
;RIGRLGDARGMRVSIGPAGSGTRRLMMTLMRDNGLGPDDAEFLDLPTSQAKDALLAGDIDAMALVASERSDSVRELLATDGIELFVSSRAAGYAQRYRFMKEVV
;
A
#
# COMPACT_ATOMS: atom_id res chain seq x y z
N ARG A 1 3.56 -0.35 -15.02
CA ARG A 1 3.74 -1.41 -13.99
C ARG A 1 4.59 -0.82 -12.86
N ILE A 2 4.12 -0.88 -11.62
CA ILE A 2 4.81 -0.34 -10.44
C ILE A 2 5.74 -1.43 -9.91
N GLY A 3 7.05 -1.19 -9.89
CA GLY A 3 8.05 -2.19 -9.47
C GLY A 3 8.69 -1.89 -8.11
N ARG A 4 8.59 -0.63 -7.67
CA ARG A 4 9.06 -0.15 -6.36
C ARG A 4 8.15 0.97 -5.87
N LEU A 5 8.15 1.23 -4.56
CA LEU A 5 7.29 2.27 -3.96
C LEU A 5 7.57 3.67 -4.53
N GLY A 6 8.81 3.99 -4.89
CA GLY A 6 9.15 5.28 -5.49
C GLY A 6 8.46 5.58 -6.83
N ASP A 7 7.91 4.55 -7.50
CA ASP A 7 7.13 4.72 -8.73
C ASP A 7 5.72 5.26 -8.45
N ALA A 8 5.30 5.35 -7.17
CA ALA A 8 4.01 5.92 -6.75
C ALA A 8 3.95 7.46 -6.80
N ARG A 9 4.98 8.12 -7.32
CA ARG A 9 5.02 9.57 -7.48
C ARG A 9 3.88 10.04 -8.39
N GLY A 10 3.13 11.04 -7.95
CA GLY A 10 1.96 11.58 -8.65
C GLY A 10 0.70 10.73 -8.54
N MET A 11 0.74 9.62 -7.81
CA MET A 11 -0.41 8.73 -7.63
C MET A 11 -1.24 9.11 -6.40
N ARG A 12 -2.52 8.75 -6.43
CA ARG A 12 -3.46 8.78 -5.31
C ARG A 12 -3.40 7.44 -4.59
N VAL A 13 -2.86 7.44 -3.38
CA VAL A 13 -2.59 6.21 -2.63
C VAL A 13 -3.32 6.26 -1.29
N SER A 14 -4.25 5.32 -1.07
CA SER A 14 -4.78 5.10 0.27
C SER A 14 -3.71 4.47 1.15
N ILE A 15 -3.33 5.16 2.23
CA ILE A 15 -2.34 4.68 3.20
C ILE A 15 -2.96 4.17 4.50
N GLY A 16 -4.29 4.09 4.54
CA GLY A 16 -5.08 3.66 5.69
C GLY A 16 -5.40 4.79 6.68
N PRO A 17 -6.35 4.59 7.60
CA PRO A 17 -6.86 5.65 8.46
C PRO A 17 -5.78 6.28 9.35
N ALA A 18 -6.00 7.55 9.73
CA ALA A 18 -5.22 8.23 10.75
C ALA A 18 -5.11 7.39 12.03
N GLY A 19 -3.90 7.28 12.58
CA GLY A 19 -3.60 6.47 13.77
C GLY A 19 -3.46 4.96 13.53
N SER A 20 -3.74 4.43 12.34
CA SER A 20 -3.61 3.00 12.04
C SER A 20 -2.16 2.52 11.91
N GLY A 21 -1.93 1.22 12.15
CA GLY A 21 -0.64 0.57 11.90
C GLY A 21 -0.23 0.63 10.42
N THR A 22 -1.19 0.43 9.51
CA THR A 22 -1.00 0.57 8.05
C THR A 22 -0.42 1.94 7.70
N ARG A 23 -1.03 3.01 8.21
CA ARG A 23 -0.59 4.38 7.95
C ARG A 23 0.82 4.64 8.44
N ARG A 24 1.14 4.19 9.67
CA ARG A 24 2.49 4.33 10.23
C ARG A 24 3.53 3.60 9.38
N LEU A 25 3.23 2.38 8.94
CA LEU A 25 4.11 1.60 8.06
C LEU A 25 4.29 2.30 6.71
N MET A 26 3.21 2.69 6.05
CA MET A 26 3.26 3.30 4.73
C MET A 26 3.97 4.64 4.72
N MET A 27 3.73 5.51 5.70
CA MET A 27 4.49 6.76 5.83
C MET A 27 5.99 6.51 5.95
N THR A 28 6.38 5.49 6.71
CA THR A 28 7.78 5.10 6.88
C THR A 28 8.39 4.64 5.54
N LEU A 29 7.71 3.72 4.84
CA LEU A 29 8.19 3.17 3.59
C LEU A 29 8.21 4.20 2.45
N MET A 30 7.19 5.06 2.36
CA MET A 30 7.13 6.13 1.36
C MET A 30 8.28 7.13 1.56
N ARG A 31 8.51 7.56 2.81
CA ARG A 31 9.62 8.46 3.14
C ARG A 31 10.99 7.86 2.81
N ASP A 32 11.20 6.58 3.12
CA ASP A 32 12.43 5.85 2.77
C ASP A 32 12.64 5.73 1.24
N ASN A 33 11.60 5.98 0.44
CA ASN A 33 11.66 6.02 -1.02
C ASN A 33 11.60 7.44 -1.59
N GLY A 34 11.78 8.46 -0.75
CA GLY A 34 11.80 9.86 -1.16
C GLY A 34 10.44 10.37 -1.62
N LEU A 35 9.35 9.81 -1.07
CA LEU A 35 7.98 10.27 -1.29
C LEU A 35 7.44 10.90 -0.02
N GLY A 36 7.02 12.15 -0.13
CA GLY A 36 6.24 12.90 0.85
C GLY A 36 4.90 13.37 0.28
N PRO A 37 4.15 14.18 1.05
CA PRO A 37 2.83 14.68 0.66
C PRO A 37 2.81 15.52 -0.62
N ASP A 38 3.93 16.14 -0.99
CA ASP A 38 4.06 16.93 -2.22
C ASP A 38 4.40 16.05 -3.44
N ASP A 39 4.78 14.79 -3.23
CA ASP A 39 5.21 13.87 -4.28
C ASP A 39 4.09 12.92 -4.72
N ALA A 40 3.09 12.68 -3.87
CA ALA A 40 1.95 11.80 -4.10
C ALA A 40 0.80 12.17 -3.16
N GLU A 41 -0.43 11.91 -3.58
CA GLU A 41 -1.62 12.21 -2.77
C GLU A 41 -1.88 11.04 -1.82
N PHE A 42 -1.61 11.23 -0.53
CA PHE A 42 -1.83 10.23 0.49
C PHE A 42 -3.20 10.39 1.14
N LEU A 43 -4.04 9.37 1.00
CA LEU A 43 -5.42 9.37 1.47
C LEU A 43 -5.57 8.48 2.70
N ASP A 44 -6.17 9.02 3.76
CA ASP A 44 -6.38 8.32 5.04
C ASP A 44 -7.74 7.57 5.05
N LEU A 45 -7.97 6.71 4.05
CA LEU A 45 -9.26 6.01 3.87
C LEU A 45 -9.36 4.71 4.69
N PRO A 46 -10.52 4.40 5.28
CA PRO A 46 -10.86 3.05 5.77
C PRO A 46 -10.82 2.01 4.65
N THR A 47 -10.56 0.74 4.99
CA THR A 47 -10.40 -0.35 4.01
C THR A 47 -11.57 -0.48 3.04
N SER A 48 -12.82 -0.39 3.51
CA SER A 48 -14.01 -0.48 2.65
C SER A 48 -14.06 0.66 1.64
N GLN A 49 -13.88 1.91 2.10
CA GLN A 49 -13.87 3.08 1.24
C GLN A 49 -12.70 3.07 0.26
N ALA A 50 -11.52 2.62 0.70
CA ALA A 50 -10.36 2.47 -0.16
C ALA A 50 -10.59 1.42 -1.25
N LYS A 51 -11.25 0.30 -0.92
CA LYS A 51 -11.65 -0.71 -1.90
C LYS A 51 -12.59 -0.12 -2.94
N ASP A 52 -13.66 0.54 -2.50
CA ASP A 52 -14.66 1.12 -3.40
C ASP A 52 -14.03 2.17 -4.33
N ALA A 53 -13.18 3.05 -3.78
CA ALA A 53 -12.45 4.06 -4.56
C ALA A 53 -11.46 3.44 -5.56
N LEU A 54 -10.79 2.34 -5.19
CA LEU A 54 -9.85 1.65 -6.09
C LEU A 54 -10.60 1.03 -7.27
N LEU A 55 -11.74 0.38 -7.00
CA LEU A 55 -12.59 -0.22 -8.03
C LEU A 55 -13.23 0.82 -8.95
N ALA A 56 -13.52 2.01 -8.43
CA ALA A 56 -14.02 3.14 -9.21
C ALA A 56 -12.93 3.84 -10.05
N GLY A 57 -11.64 3.58 -9.79
CA GLY A 57 -10.53 4.31 -10.40
C GLY A 57 -10.28 5.71 -9.81
N ASP A 58 -10.89 5.99 -8.66
CA ASP A 58 -10.73 7.25 -7.91
C ASP A 58 -9.41 7.30 -7.14
N ILE A 59 -8.79 6.15 -6.90
CA ILE A 59 -7.42 6.03 -6.39
C ILE A 59 -6.65 5.02 -7.23
N ASP A 60 -5.34 5.16 -7.25
CA ASP A 60 -4.48 4.36 -8.11
C ASP A 60 -3.86 3.18 -7.35
N ALA A 61 -3.81 3.24 -6.01
CA ALA A 61 -3.37 2.15 -5.15
C ALA A 61 -3.98 2.25 -3.74
N MET A 62 -4.08 1.12 -3.06
CA MET A 62 -4.38 1.06 -1.62
C MET A 62 -3.37 0.19 -0.88
N ALA A 63 -3.00 0.63 0.32
CA ALA A 63 -2.23 -0.17 1.26
C ALA A 63 -3.15 -0.86 2.28
N LEU A 64 -2.86 -2.13 2.55
CA LEU A 64 -3.58 -2.94 3.51
C LEU A 64 -2.60 -3.81 4.30
N VAL A 65 -2.65 -3.71 5.63
CA VAL A 65 -1.97 -4.65 6.53
C VAL A 65 -3.05 -5.53 7.16
N ALA A 66 -3.10 -6.78 6.72
CA ALA A 66 -4.07 -7.78 7.18
C ALA A 66 -3.46 -9.18 7.11
N SER A 67 -4.10 -10.15 7.77
CA SER A 67 -3.76 -11.56 7.54
C SER A 67 -4.08 -11.97 6.10
N GLU A 68 -3.30 -12.89 5.56
CA GLU A 68 -3.53 -13.58 4.29
C GLU A 68 -4.90 -14.28 4.22
N ARG A 69 -5.52 -14.57 5.37
CA ARG A 69 -6.86 -15.18 5.47
C ARG A 69 -7.98 -14.16 5.59
N SER A 70 -7.68 -12.86 5.54
CA SER A 70 -8.68 -11.79 5.56
C SER A 70 -9.58 -11.89 4.33
N ASP A 71 -10.90 -11.79 4.54
CA ASP A 71 -11.86 -11.76 3.44
C ASP A 71 -11.60 -10.58 2.50
N SER A 72 -11.21 -9.42 3.04
CA SER A 72 -10.83 -8.26 2.22
C SER A 72 -9.64 -8.54 1.30
N VAL A 73 -8.63 -9.28 1.76
CA VAL A 73 -7.48 -9.67 0.92
C VAL A 73 -7.93 -10.62 -0.18
N ARG A 74 -8.75 -11.61 0.16
CA ARG A 74 -9.27 -12.59 -0.81
C ARG A 74 -10.14 -11.95 -1.88
N GLU A 75 -11.04 -11.05 -1.49
CA GLU A 75 -11.90 -10.31 -2.42
C GLU A 75 -11.06 -9.46 -3.39
N LEU A 76 -10.10 -8.69 -2.89
CA LEU A 76 -9.24 -7.85 -3.72
C LEU A 76 -8.42 -8.67 -4.72
N LEU A 77 -7.82 -9.78 -4.29
CA LEU A 77 -7.05 -10.67 -5.15
C LEU A 77 -7.91 -11.41 -6.19
N ALA A 78 -9.21 -11.55 -5.94
CA ALA A 78 -10.16 -12.15 -6.88
C ALA A 78 -10.79 -11.12 -7.83
N THR A 79 -10.50 -9.82 -7.69
CA THR A 79 -11.13 -8.77 -8.49
C THR A 79 -10.31 -8.46 -9.74
N ASP A 80 -10.94 -8.56 -10.90
CA ASP A 80 -10.30 -8.26 -12.18
C ASP A 80 -9.77 -6.83 -12.24
N GLY A 81 -8.56 -6.66 -12.78
CA GLY A 81 -7.89 -5.36 -12.87
C GLY A 81 -7.17 -4.91 -11.59
N ILE A 82 -7.29 -5.67 -10.49
CA ILE A 82 -6.49 -5.45 -9.28
C ILE A 82 -5.27 -6.37 -9.29
N GLU A 83 -4.10 -5.79 -9.08
CA GLU A 83 -2.84 -6.54 -8.98
C GLU A 83 -2.18 -6.32 -7.62
N LEU A 84 -1.61 -7.39 -7.08
CA LEU A 84 -0.76 -7.28 -5.89
C LEU A 84 0.55 -6.58 -6.26
N PHE A 85 0.88 -5.51 -5.54
CA PHE A 85 2.18 -4.86 -5.67
C PHE A 85 3.28 -5.73 -5.04
N VAL A 86 4.22 -6.17 -5.87
CA VAL A 86 5.42 -6.90 -5.44
C VAL A 86 6.63 -5.98 -5.55
N SER A 87 7.16 -5.54 -4.41
CA SER A 87 8.29 -4.62 -4.36
C SER A 87 9.61 -5.35 -4.57
N SER A 88 10.44 -4.87 -5.51
CA SER A 88 11.81 -5.37 -5.70
C SER A 88 12.75 -5.10 -4.50
N ARG A 89 12.30 -4.33 -3.51
CA ARG A 89 13.06 -3.95 -2.29
C ARG A 89 12.63 -4.71 -1.03
N ALA A 90 11.78 -5.73 -1.14
CA ALA A 90 11.23 -6.47 0.00
C ALA A 90 12.30 -6.94 1.01
N ALA A 91 13.34 -7.64 0.54
CA ALA A 91 14.48 -8.06 1.36
C ALA A 91 15.16 -6.90 2.12
N GLY A 92 15.31 -5.74 1.47
CA GLY A 92 15.92 -4.55 2.09
C GLY A 92 15.09 -4.00 3.25
N TYR A 93 13.76 -3.99 3.12
CA TYR A 93 12.87 -3.59 4.20
C TYR A 93 12.90 -4.60 5.36
N ALA A 94 12.93 -5.91 5.08
CA ALA A 94 13.02 -6.94 6.11
C ALA A 94 14.34 -6.86 6.92
N GLN A 95 15.46 -6.51 6.26
CA GLN A 95 16.74 -6.29 6.96
C GLN A 95 16.73 -5.02 7.82
N ARG A 96 16.10 -3.94 7.35
CA ARG A 96 16.06 -2.65 8.05
C ARG A 96 15.06 -2.64 9.22
N TYR A 97 13.91 -3.26 9.02
CA TYR A 97 12.80 -3.25 9.97
C TYR A 97 12.57 -4.65 10.53
N ARG A 98 13.01 -4.88 11.77
CA ARG A 98 12.92 -6.20 12.43
C ARG A 98 11.50 -6.77 12.59
N PHE A 99 10.48 -5.90 12.49
CA PHE A 99 9.08 -6.31 12.54
C PHE A 99 8.54 -6.77 11.18
N MET A 100 9.31 -6.62 10.10
CA MET A 100 8.97 -7.09 8.76
C MET A 100 9.68 -8.41 8.48
N LYS A 101 8.98 -9.29 7.77
CA LYS A 101 9.54 -10.51 7.20
C LYS A 101 9.23 -10.52 5.72
N GLU A 102 10.23 -10.87 4.91
CA GLU A 102 10.02 -11.13 3.49
C GLU A 102 9.25 -12.45 3.33
N VAL A 103 8.26 -12.42 2.43
CA VAL A 103 7.50 -13.60 2.02
C VAL A 103 7.85 -13.84 0.56
N VAL A 104 8.39 -15.02 0.27
CA VAL A 104 8.80 -15.52 -1.05
C VAL A 104 7.86 -16.62 -1.51
#